data_AF-A0A914E5R8-F1
#
_entry.id   AF-A0A914E5R8-F1
#
_cell.length_a   1.000
_cell.length_b   1.000
_cell.length_c   1.000
_cell.angle_alpha   90.00
_cell.angle_beta   90.00
_cell.angle_gamma   90.00
#
_symmetry.space_group_name_H-M   'P 1'
#
loop_
_entity.id
_entity.type
_entity.pdbx_description
1 polymer ?
#
loop_
_entity_poly.entity_id
_entity_poly.type
_entity_poly.pdbx_seq_one_letter_code
_entity_poly.pdbx_strand_id
1 'polypeptide(L)'
;MLKLSPAARAKTSAGEFVNMVTTDVNRIRFFWFRLNEFIYSPLNIGFCFILLFIVLGHSAWYGVATVFLFVPLNAYAAELQSKFEEKQMEFKDARLKLMSDVLSGIKVLKLYAWEPPIQKRIAQLRERETTELRKANYIGIGLMESSFTMCPILATIACFVAYTLIEGHPLTPQVAFSCLMLFQMMRYSANQLPVLVSESIRAFVSMRRISEFLDADELDERHFHRLETNTSDIG
;
A
#
# COMPACT_ATOMS: atom_id res chain seq x y z
N MET A 1 19.16 -2.87 -24.28
CA MET A 1 20.18 -3.91 -24.02
C MET A 1 21.24 -4.01 -25.10
N LEU A 2 20.88 -4.09 -26.39
CA LEU A 2 21.86 -4.28 -27.48
C LEU A 2 22.92 -3.16 -27.53
N LYS A 3 22.53 -1.92 -27.24
CA LYS A 3 23.44 -0.76 -27.20
C LYS A 3 24.14 -0.50 -25.87
N LEU A 4 23.84 -1.20 -24.77
CA LEU A 4 24.52 -0.93 -23.49
C LEU A 4 25.97 -1.40 -23.53
N SER A 5 26.87 -0.58 -22.97
CA SER A 5 28.27 -0.94 -22.75
C SER A 5 28.40 -2.19 -21.87
N PRO A 6 29.53 -2.94 -21.94
CA PRO A 6 29.74 -4.14 -21.13
C PRO A 6 29.72 -3.84 -19.62
N ALA A 7 30.21 -2.66 -19.20
CA ALA A 7 30.19 -2.21 -17.81
C ALA A 7 28.76 -1.90 -17.32
N ALA A 8 27.93 -1.29 -18.16
CA ALA A 8 26.52 -1.01 -17.83
C ALA A 8 25.65 -2.28 -17.87
N ARG A 9 25.96 -3.25 -18.75
CA ARG A 9 25.34 -4.59 -18.73
C ARG A 9 25.70 -5.38 -17.47
N ALA A 10 26.91 -5.24 -16.95
CA ALA A 10 27.29 -5.90 -15.70
C ALA A 10 26.52 -5.35 -14.48
N LYS A 11 26.07 -4.09 -14.53
CA LYS A 11 25.22 -3.47 -13.49
C LYS A 11 23.75 -3.86 -13.56
N THR A 12 23.23 -4.25 -14.72
CA THR A 12 21.81 -4.65 -14.88
C THR A 12 21.72 -6.13 -15.21
N SER A 13 21.36 -6.95 -14.24
CA SER A 13 21.17 -8.38 -14.44
C SER A 13 19.96 -8.68 -15.35
N ALA A 14 19.96 -9.84 -16.00
CA ALA A 14 18.82 -10.29 -16.79
C ALA A 14 17.51 -10.36 -15.96
N GLY A 15 17.62 -10.74 -14.69
CA GLY A 15 16.48 -10.76 -13.76
C GLY A 15 15.94 -9.36 -13.44
N GLU A 16 16.81 -8.37 -13.22
CA GLU A 16 16.40 -6.98 -13.00
C GLU A 16 15.72 -6.39 -14.23
N PHE A 17 16.23 -6.68 -15.43
CA PHE A 17 15.59 -6.24 -16.67
C PHE A 17 14.19 -6.84 -16.83
N VAL A 18 14.04 -8.15 -16.61
CA VAL A 18 12.73 -8.81 -16.66
C VAL A 18 11.79 -8.17 -15.65
N ASN A 19 12.22 -7.99 -14.39
CA ASN A 19 11.41 -7.34 -13.36
C ASN A 19 11.01 -5.90 -13.73
N MET A 20 11.91 -5.13 -14.34
CA MET A 20 11.61 -3.78 -14.81
C MET A 20 10.51 -3.80 -15.90
N VAL A 21 10.63 -4.70 -16.89
CA VAL A 21 9.63 -4.83 -17.97
C VAL A 21 8.30 -5.40 -17.46
N THR A 22 8.32 -6.39 -16.57
CA THR A 22 7.09 -7.06 -16.11
C THR A 22 6.39 -6.33 -14.98
N THR A 23 7.13 -5.66 -14.10
CA THR A 23 6.59 -5.10 -12.85
C THR A 23 6.61 -3.59 -12.88
N ASP A 24 7.71 -2.96 -13.27
CA ASP A 24 7.83 -1.49 -13.22
C ASP A 24 7.02 -0.80 -14.33
N VAL A 25 7.06 -1.32 -15.55
CA VAL A 25 6.20 -0.83 -16.64
C VAL A 25 4.71 -0.99 -16.27
N ASN A 26 4.33 -2.12 -15.66
CA ASN A 26 2.95 -2.33 -15.23
C ASN A 26 2.53 -1.33 -14.14
N ARG A 27 3.39 -1.05 -13.15
CA ARG A 27 3.12 -0.04 -12.11
C ARG A 27 2.90 1.36 -12.71
N ILE A 28 3.74 1.77 -13.65
CA ILE A 28 3.61 3.06 -14.33
C ILE A 28 2.32 3.11 -15.15
N ARG A 29 2.02 2.03 -15.88
CA ARG A 29 0.77 1.89 -16.63
C ARG A 29 -0.46 2.04 -15.71
N PHE A 30 -0.50 1.33 -14.59
CA PHE A 30 -1.60 1.44 -13.62
C PHE A 30 -1.76 2.86 -13.07
N PHE A 31 -0.65 3.51 -12.71
CA PHE A 31 -0.68 4.90 -12.26
C PHE A 31 -1.23 5.83 -13.34
N TRP A 32 -0.82 5.68 -14.60
CA TRP A 32 -1.34 6.48 -15.69
C TRP A 32 -2.86 6.35 -15.85
N PHE A 33 -3.39 5.12 -15.78
CA PHE A 33 -4.84 4.89 -15.81
C PHE A 33 -5.57 5.54 -14.61
N ARG A 34 -4.92 5.61 -13.44
CA ARG A 34 -5.49 6.10 -12.18
C ARG A 34 -5.19 7.57 -11.91
N LEU A 35 -4.41 8.25 -12.75
CA LEU A 35 -3.98 9.64 -12.57
C LEU A 35 -5.16 10.60 -12.44
N ASN A 36 -6.19 10.41 -13.28
CA ASN A 36 -7.41 11.22 -13.20
C ASN A 36 -8.12 11.06 -11.85
N GLU A 37 -8.17 9.85 -11.30
CA GLU A 37 -8.78 9.59 -10.00
C GLU A 37 -7.97 10.18 -8.85
N PHE A 38 -6.63 10.20 -8.97
CA PHE A 38 -5.75 10.87 -8.01
C PHE A 38 -6.01 12.37 -7.92
N ILE A 39 -6.22 13.05 -9.06
CA ILE A 39 -6.55 14.49 -9.08
C ILE A 39 -8.00 14.73 -8.65
N TYR A 40 -8.93 13.88 -9.08
CA TYR A 40 -10.35 14.01 -8.80
C TYR A 40 -10.71 13.76 -7.34
N SER A 41 -10.06 12.79 -6.68
CA SER A 41 -10.35 12.42 -5.28
C SER A 41 -10.33 13.61 -4.29
N PRO A 42 -9.25 14.42 -4.20
CA PRO A 42 -9.24 15.57 -3.29
C PRO A 42 -10.25 16.66 -3.67
N LEU A 43 -10.46 16.89 -4.97
CA LEU A 43 -11.48 17.84 -5.45
C LEU A 43 -12.89 17.37 -5.05
N ASN A 44 -13.17 16.08 -5.18
CA ASN A 44 -14.45 15.49 -4.80
C ASN A 44 -14.71 15.61 -3.29
N ILE A 45 -13.70 15.37 -2.45
CA ILE A 45 -13.82 15.55 -0.99
C ILE A 45 -14.18 17.01 -0.66
N GLY A 46 -13.45 17.98 -1.22
CA GLY A 46 -13.72 19.40 -1.00
C GLY A 46 -15.10 19.82 -1.48
N PHE A 47 -15.52 19.35 -2.66
CA PHE A 47 -16.83 19.64 -3.21
C PHE A 47 -17.97 19.04 -2.38
N CYS A 48 -17.86 17.78 -1.96
CA CYS A 48 -18.85 17.13 -1.10
C CYS A 48 -18.96 17.85 0.24
N PHE A 49 -17.83 18.26 0.82
CA PHE A 49 -17.79 19.01 2.08
C PHE A 49 -18.52 20.36 1.95
N ILE A 50 -18.22 21.15 0.91
CA ILE A 50 -18.88 22.44 0.67
C ILE A 50 -20.39 22.26 0.52
N LEU A 51 -20.84 21.31 -0.32
CA LEU A 51 -22.27 21.05 -0.52
C LEU A 51 -22.95 20.57 0.76
N LEU A 52 -22.27 19.76 1.59
CA LEU A 52 -22.81 19.32 2.87
C LEU A 52 -23.12 20.52 3.78
N PHE A 53 -22.23 21.50 3.86
CA PHE A 53 -22.45 22.73 4.63
C PHE A 53 -23.55 23.62 4.04
N ILE A 54 -23.70 23.65 2.72
CA ILE A 54 -24.81 24.39 2.08
C ILE A 54 -26.16 23.76 2.41
N VAL A 55 -26.24 22.42 2.45
CA VAL A 55 -27.50 21.70 2.68
C VAL A 55 -27.88 21.64 4.16
N LEU A 56 -26.91 21.38 5.05
CA LEU A 56 -27.15 21.15 6.49
C LEU A 56 -26.82 22.36 7.37
N GLY A 57 -26.17 23.40 6.85
CA GLY A 57 -25.79 24.57 7.63
C GLY A 57 -24.88 24.22 8.82
N HIS A 58 -25.29 24.62 10.02
CA HIS A 58 -24.50 24.42 11.24
C HIS A 58 -24.48 22.95 11.70
N SER A 59 -25.49 22.16 11.34
CA SER A 59 -25.59 20.74 11.69
C SER A 59 -24.45 19.89 11.09
N ALA A 60 -23.81 20.36 10.02
CA ALA A 60 -22.65 19.70 9.42
C ALA A 60 -21.46 19.59 10.40
N TRP A 61 -21.32 20.50 11.36
CA TRP A 61 -20.25 20.47 12.36
C TRP A 61 -20.31 19.24 13.27
N TYR A 62 -21.48 18.67 13.51
CA TYR A 62 -21.62 17.46 14.33
C TYR A 62 -21.08 16.21 13.60
N GLY A 63 -21.23 16.17 12.27
CA GLY A 63 -20.58 15.16 11.43
C GLY A 63 -19.05 15.28 11.48
N VAL A 64 -18.54 16.51 11.38
CA VAL A 64 -17.10 16.79 11.51
C VAL A 64 -16.57 16.37 12.89
N ALA A 65 -17.27 16.73 13.96
CA ALA A 65 -16.92 16.34 15.33
C ALA A 65 -16.88 14.80 15.50
N THR A 66 -17.81 14.08 14.86
CA THR A 66 -17.81 12.62 14.85
C THR A 66 -16.54 12.08 14.19
N VAL A 67 -16.14 12.61 13.04
CA VAL A 67 -14.89 12.21 12.36
C VAL A 67 -13.69 12.45 13.27
N PHE A 68 -13.60 13.62 13.89
CA PHE A 68 -12.51 13.95 14.83
C PHE A 68 -12.43 12.99 16.03
N LEU A 69 -13.56 12.44 16.49
CA LEU A 69 -13.58 11.42 17.54
C LEU A 69 -13.03 10.06 17.06
N PHE A 70 -13.28 9.70 15.79
CA PHE A 70 -12.79 8.44 15.22
C PHE A 70 -11.31 8.47 14.85
N VAL A 71 -10.72 9.64 14.57
CA VAL A 71 -9.28 9.78 14.27
C VAL A 71 -8.37 9.20 15.37
N PRO A 72 -8.46 9.60 16.65
CA PRO A 72 -7.59 9.07 17.70
C PRO A 72 -7.85 7.58 17.96
N LEU A 73 -9.11 7.12 17.83
CA LEU A 73 -9.44 5.69 17.96
C LEU A 73 -8.71 4.85 16.91
N ASN A 74 -8.74 5.28 15.64
CA ASN A 74 -8.03 4.60 14.56
C ASN A 74 -6.52 4.70 14.71
N ALA A 75 -5.99 5.85 15.15
CA ALA A 75 -4.56 6.02 15.40
C ALA A 75 -4.04 5.07 16.48
N TYR A 76 -4.77 4.95 17.60
CA TYR A 76 -4.44 4.01 18.67
C TYR A 76 -4.53 2.54 18.19
N ALA A 77 -5.58 2.20 17.43
CA ALA A 77 -5.72 0.88 16.84
C ALA A 77 -4.56 0.53 15.89
N ALA A 78 -4.13 1.49 15.05
CA ALA A 78 -3.00 1.33 14.14
C ALA A 78 -1.67 1.09 14.90
N GLU A 79 -1.41 1.84 15.97
CA GLU A 79 -0.22 1.63 16.81
C GLU A 79 -0.23 0.24 17.44
N LEU A 80 -1.38 -0.20 17.95
CA LEU A 80 -1.52 -1.52 18.56
C LEU A 80 -1.35 -2.65 17.53
N GLN A 81 -1.92 -2.48 16.33
CA GLN A 81 -1.74 -3.41 15.22
C GLN A 81 -0.25 -3.52 14.86
N SER A 82 0.45 -2.39 14.71
CA SER A 82 1.88 -2.36 14.39
C SER A 82 2.71 -3.11 15.43
N LYS A 83 2.42 -2.96 16.74
CA LYS A 83 3.10 -3.71 17.81
C LYS A 83 2.91 -5.23 17.70
N PHE A 84 1.74 -5.70 17.29
CA PHE A 84 1.50 -7.13 17.09
C PHE A 84 2.17 -7.65 15.82
N GLU A 85 2.19 -6.85 14.75
CA GLU A 85 2.91 -7.17 13.51
C GLU A 85 4.43 -7.25 13.74
N GLU A 86 5.00 -6.35 14.54
CA GLU A 86 6.41 -6.39 14.92
C GLU A 86 6.77 -7.70 15.65
N LYS A 87 6.00 -8.08 16.67
CA LYS A 87 6.18 -9.37 17.38
C LYS A 87 5.99 -10.58 16.47
N GLN A 88 5.03 -10.50 15.54
CA GLN A 88 4.81 -11.54 14.55
C GLN A 88 6.04 -11.72 13.65
N MET A 89 6.68 -10.62 13.24
CA MET A 89 7.91 -10.63 12.46
C MET A 89 9.08 -11.24 13.26
N GLU A 90 9.23 -10.93 14.55
CA GLU A 90 10.26 -11.54 15.40
C GLU A 90 10.14 -13.09 15.43
N PHE A 91 8.92 -13.61 15.65
CA PHE A 91 8.70 -15.07 15.66
C PHE A 91 8.89 -15.69 14.29
N LYS A 92 8.49 -14.98 13.22
CA LYS A 92 8.69 -15.43 11.84
C LYS A 92 10.17 -15.53 11.50
N ASP A 93 10.97 -14.53 11.86
CA ASP A 93 12.41 -14.53 11.60
C ASP A 93 13.13 -15.63 12.38
N ALA A 94 12.78 -15.83 13.66
CA ALA A 94 13.29 -16.94 14.45
C ALA A 94 12.95 -18.32 13.83
N ARG A 95 11.70 -18.48 13.33
CA ARG A 95 11.27 -19.71 12.64
C ARG A 95 12.05 -19.95 11.37
N LEU A 96 12.22 -18.91 10.54
CA LEU A 96 12.94 -19.01 9.26
C LEU A 96 14.43 -19.30 9.47
N LYS A 97 15.05 -18.68 10.48
CA LYS A 97 16.43 -18.98 10.88
C LYS A 97 16.59 -20.45 11.29
N LEU A 98 15.71 -20.94 12.18
CA LEU A 98 15.76 -22.34 12.60
C LEU A 98 15.54 -23.31 11.42
N MET A 99 14.63 -22.99 10.51
CA MET A 99 14.44 -23.79 9.28
C MET A 99 15.69 -23.81 8.41
N SER A 100 16.39 -22.68 8.28
CA SER A 100 17.66 -22.60 7.53
C SER A 100 18.75 -23.47 8.17
N ASP A 101 18.90 -23.39 9.49
CA ASP A 101 19.87 -24.19 10.24
C ASP A 101 19.61 -25.70 10.08
N VAL A 102 18.33 -26.10 10.11
CA VAL A 102 17.89 -27.49 9.91
C VAL A 102 18.24 -28.00 8.51
N LEU A 103 18.04 -27.19 7.47
CA LEU A 103 18.38 -27.56 6.09
C LEU A 103 19.89 -27.71 5.91
N SER A 104 20.68 -26.81 6.51
CA SER A 104 22.14 -26.88 6.48
C SER A 104 22.68 -28.11 7.23
N GLY A 105 22.08 -28.45 8.37
CA GLY A 105 22.50 -29.54 9.26
C GLY A 105 21.76 -30.88 9.09
N ILE A 106 20.98 -31.07 8.01
CA ILE A 106 19.98 -32.15 7.92
C ILE A 106 20.56 -33.57 8.10
N LYS A 107 21.79 -33.82 7.63
CA LYS A 107 22.44 -35.13 7.73
C LYS A 107 22.71 -35.54 9.18
N VAL A 108 23.16 -34.58 9.99
CA VAL A 108 23.45 -34.80 11.42
C VAL A 108 22.15 -35.05 12.17
N LEU A 109 21.12 -34.26 11.86
CA LEU A 109 19.78 -34.41 12.43
C LEU A 109 19.20 -35.80 12.23
N LYS A 110 19.31 -36.36 11.02
CA LYS A 110 18.88 -37.73 10.70
C LYS A 110 19.70 -38.80 11.41
N LEU A 111 21.02 -38.60 11.52
CA LEU A 111 21.92 -39.56 12.18
C LEU A 111 21.57 -39.74 13.66
N TYR A 112 21.13 -38.68 14.33
CA TYR A 112 20.75 -38.70 15.76
C TYR A 112 19.25 -38.85 16.02
N ALA A 113 18.42 -39.00 14.98
CA ALA A 113 16.96 -39.03 15.07
C ALA A 113 16.35 -37.82 15.85
N TRP A 114 16.95 -36.63 15.67
CA TRP A 114 16.55 -35.39 16.35
C TRP A 114 15.45 -34.61 15.61
N GLU A 115 14.84 -35.16 14.57
CA GLU A 115 13.79 -34.48 13.81
C GLU A 115 12.53 -34.19 14.64
N PRO A 116 11.98 -35.13 15.43
CA PRO A 116 10.77 -34.87 16.22
C PRO A 116 10.87 -33.69 17.21
N PRO A 117 11.94 -33.54 18.02
CA PRO A 117 12.05 -32.41 18.94
C PRO A 117 12.24 -31.07 18.20
N ILE A 118 12.98 -31.05 17.08
CA ILE A 118 13.11 -29.84 16.26
C ILE A 118 11.77 -29.45 15.63
N GLN A 119 11.03 -30.42 15.10
CA GLN A 119 9.70 -30.18 14.54
C GLN A 119 8.76 -29.58 15.58
N LYS A 120 8.79 -30.08 16.82
CA LYS A 120 8.02 -29.51 17.93
C LYS A 120 8.40 -28.06 18.22
N ARG A 121 9.71 -27.73 18.20
CA ARG A 121 10.20 -26.36 18.40
C ARG A 121 9.74 -25.42 17.28
N ILE A 122 9.79 -25.85 16.03
CA ILE A 122 9.26 -25.09 14.88
C ILE A 122 7.75 -24.87 15.03
N ALA A 123 6.99 -25.89 15.45
CA ALA A 123 5.55 -25.78 15.67
C ALA A 123 5.20 -24.76 16.75
N GLN A 124 5.95 -24.72 17.87
CA GLN A 124 5.76 -23.73 18.93
C GLN A 124 6.02 -22.29 18.44
N LEU A 125 7.06 -22.08 17.63
CA LEU A 125 7.31 -20.76 17.02
C LEU A 125 6.17 -20.37 16.07
N ARG A 126 5.67 -21.33 15.28
CA ARG A 126 4.55 -21.10 14.36
C ARG A 126 3.25 -20.76 15.10
N GLU A 127 3.00 -21.39 16.25
CA GLU A 127 1.83 -21.10 17.09
C GLU A 127 1.88 -19.66 17.63
N ARG A 128 3.04 -19.22 18.11
CA ARG A 128 3.25 -17.84 18.58
C ARG A 128 3.12 -16.83 17.44
N GLU A 129 3.76 -17.09 16.30
CA GLU A 129 3.63 -16.29 15.07
C GLU A 129 2.15 -16.12 14.69
N THR A 130 1.40 -17.22 14.66
CA THR A 130 -0.02 -17.22 14.27
C THR A 130 -0.90 -16.51 15.31
N THR A 131 -0.55 -16.61 16.60
CA THR A 131 -1.28 -15.93 17.68
C THR A 131 -1.15 -14.42 17.57
N GLU A 132 0.08 -13.91 17.39
CA GLU A 132 0.30 -12.47 17.21
C GLU A 132 -0.30 -11.99 15.88
N LEU A 133 -0.20 -12.78 14.80
CA LEU A 133 -0.89 -12.48 13.53
C LEU A 133 -2.41 -12.37 13.70
N ARG A 134 -3.04 -13.27 14.46
CA ARG A 134 -4.47 -13.20 14.75
C ARG A 134 -4.82 -11.94 15.51
N LYS A 135 -4.04 -11.58 16.55
CA LYS A 135 -4.25 -10.33 17.31
C LYS A 135 -4.15 -9.10 16.41
N ALA A 136 -3.10 -9.02 15.57
CA ALA A 136 -2.96 -7.96 14.59
C ALA A 136 -4.18 -7.86 13.68
N ASN A 137 -4.65 -8.98 13.12
CA ASN A 137 -5.85 -9.01 12.27
C ASN A 137 -7.14 -8.66 13.02
N TYR A 138 -7.32 -9.07 14.27
CA TYR A 138 -8.47 -8.68 15.08
C TYR A 138 -8.52 -7.17 15.31
N ILE A 139 -7.38 -6.53 15.52
CA ILE A 139 -7.32 -5.06 15.65
C ILE A 139 -7.50 -4.39 14.30
N GLY A 140 -6.76 -4.81 13.27
CA GLY A 140 -6.83 -4.21 11.94
C GLY A 140 -8.20 -4.37 11.28
N ILE A 141 -8.63 -5.60 11.05
CA ILE A 141 -9.92 -5.88 10.40
C ILE A 141 -11.08 -5.64 11.36
N GLY A 142 -10.96 -6.10 12.61
CA GLY A 142 -12.07 -6.03 13.56
C GLY A 142 -12.36 -4.61 14.01
N LEU A 143 -11.35 -3.85 14.45
CA LEU A 143 -11.55 -2.52 15.01
C LEU A 143 -11.36 -1.42 13.95
N MET A 144 -10.26 -1.43 13.20
CA MET A 144 -9.89 -0.32 12.31
C MET A 144 -10.80 -0.24 11.07
N GLU A 145 -10.90 -1.32 10.29
CA GLU A 145 -11.77 -1.38 9.09
C GLU A 145 -13.25 -1.15 9.42
N SER A 146 -13.73 -1.76 10.51
CA SER A 146 -15.10 -1.54 11.00
C SER A 146 -15.34 -0.09 11.41
N SER A 147 -14.40 0.52 12.15
CA SER A 147 -14.48 1.94 12.53
C SER A 147 -14.51 2.85 11.30
N PHE A 148 -13.69 2.56 10.29
CA PHE A 148 -13.68 3.30 9.04
C PHE A 148 -15.02 3.21 8.30
N THR A 149 -15.65 2.02 8.32
CA THR A 149 -16.96 1.79 7.70
C THR A 149 -18.10 2.46 8.47
N MET A 150 -18.06 2.43 9.80
CA MET A 150 -19.10 2.99 10.68
C MET A 150 -19.04 4.51 10.82
N CYS A 151 -17.84 5.10 10.77
CA CYS A 151 -17.62 6.54 10.92
C CYS A 151 -18.58 7.41 10.07
N PRO A 152 -18.70 7.23 8.73
CA PRO A 152 -19.60 8.05 7.92
C PRO A 152 -21.09 7.80 8.21
N ILE A 153 -21.46 6.58 8.63
CA ILE A 153 -22.85 6.26 9.02
C ILE A 153 -23.21 7.02 10.29
N LEU A 154 -22.34 6.97 11.30
CA LEU A 154 -22.53 7.68 12.57
C LEU A 154 -22.47 9.19 12.38
N ALA A 155 -21.57 9.70 11.53
CA ALA A 155 -21.53 11.12 11.19
C ALA A 155 -22.83 11.59 10.52
N THR A 156 -23.41 10.77 9.64
CA THR A 156 -24.70 11.08 8.99
C THR A 156 -25.83 11.13 10.02
N ILE A 157 -25.89 10.14 10.92
CA ILE A 157 -26.88 10.11 12.01
C ILE A 157 -26.72 11.35 12.91
N ALA A 158 -25.48 11.69 13.30
CA ALA A 158 -25.20 12.86 14.12
C ALA A 158 -25.68 14.16 13.45
N CYS A 159 -25.41 14.33 12.15
CA CYS A 159 -25.90 15.46 11.38
C CYS A 159 -27.43 15.53 11.34
N PHE A 160 -28.12 14.42 11.08
CA PHE A 160 -29.59 14.41 11.01
C PHE A 160 -30.25 14.64 12.36
N VAL A 161 -29.68 14.09 13.43
CA VAL A 161 -30.14 14.34 14.81
C VAL A 161 -29.98 15.83 15.15
N ALA A 162 -28.84 16.44 14.81
CA ALA A 162 -28.63 17.87 15.01
C ALA A 162 -29.62 18.72 14.18
N TYR A 163 -29.79 18.39 12.90
CA TYR A 163 -30.66 19.14 11.99
C TYR A 163 -32.13 19.13 12.43
N THR A 164 -32.60 18.01 12.97
CA THR A 164 -34.00 17.85 13.40
C THR A 164 -34.26 18.28 14.83
N LEU A 165 -33.42 17.88 15.79
CA LEU A 165 -33.67 18.15 17.22
C LEU A 165 -33.09 19.47 17.70
N ILE A 166 -31.96 19.91 17.15
CA ILE A 166 -31.27 21.14 17.61
C ILE A 166 -31.74 22.34 16.80
N GLU A 167 -31.75 22.24 15.47
CA GLU A 167 -32.18 23.33 14.58
C GLU A 167 -33.69 23.34 14.32
N GLY A 168 -34.39 22.23 14.58
CA GLY A 168 -35.84 22.13 14.40
C GLY A 168 -36.30 22.08 12.94
N HIS A 169 -35.38 21.83 12.00
CA HIS A 169 -35.71 21.76 10.58
C HIS A 169 -36.35 20.40 10.22
N PRO A 170 -37.41 20.39 9.39
CA PRO A 170 -38.01 19.13 8.95
C PRO A 170 -37.03 18.40 8.01
N LEU A 171 -36.68 17.17 8.36
CA LEU A 171 -35.85 16.32 7.50
C LEU A 171 -36.67 15.83 6.30
N THR A 172 -36.66 16.60 5.22
CA THR A 172 -37.33 16.22 3.97
C THR A 172 -36.55 15.10 3.27
N PRO A 173 -37.23 14.22 2.51
CA PRO A 173 -36.56 13.17 1.74
C PRO A 173 -35.46 13.71 0.82
N GLN A 174 -35.69 14.88 0.22
CA GLN A 174 -34.73 15.55 -0.66
C GLN A 174 -33.41 15.83 0.08
N VAL A 175 -33.47 16.44 1.27
CA VAL A 175 -32.29 16.73 2.10
C VAL A 175 -31.63 15.43 2.55
N ALA A 176 -32.40 14.47 3.07
CA ALA A 176 -31.87 13.21 3.59
C ALA A 176 -31.12 12.41 2.52
N PHE A 177 -31.73 12.21 1.35
CA PHE A 177 -31.10 11.44 0.26
C PHE A 177 -29.90 12.18 -0.33
N SER A 178 -29.97 13.51 -0.49
CA SER A 178 -28.82 14.29 -0.94
C SER A 178 -27.63 14.15 0.02
N CYS A 179 -27.84 14.30 1.34
CA CYS A 179 -26.78 14.13 2.33
C CYS A 179 -26.20 12.72 2.35
N LEU A 180 -27.05 11.69 2.27
CA LEU A 180 -26.60 10.29 2.21
C LEU A 180 -25.69 10.06 0.99
N MET A 181 -26.04 10.60 -0.18
CA MET A 181 -25.20 10.49 -1.37
C MET A 181 -23.88 11.24 -1.22
N LEU A 182 -23.89 12.44 -0.66
CA LEU A 182 -22.67 13.22 -0.40
C LEU A 182 -21.71 12.47 0.55
N PHE A 183 -22.23 11.89 1.64
CA PHE A 183 -21.42 11.08 2.56
C PHE A 183 -20.86 9.82 1.89
N GLN A 184 -21.63 9.15 1.03
CA GLN A 184 -21.15 7.98 0.29
C GLN A 184 -20.04 8.33 -0.71
N MET A 185 -20.18 9.44 -1.45
CA MET A 185 -19.16 9.93 -2.38
C MET A 185 -17.88 10.31 -1.63
N MET A 186 -18.00 11.07 -0.54
CA MET A 186 -16.87 11.45 0.28
C MET A 186 -16.15 10.22 0.87
N ARG A 187 -16.90 9.21 1.33
CA ARG A 187 -16.35 7.93 1.84
C ARG A 187 -15.57 7.18 0.76
N TYR A 188 -16.09 7.11 -0.46
CA TYR A 188 -15.39 6.45 -1.56
C TYR A 188 -14.06 7.16 -1.84
N SER A 189 -14.09 8.49 -2.01
CA SER A 189 -12.91 9.30 -2.30
C SER A 189 -11.86 9.21 -1.18
N ALA A 190 -12.28 9.25 0.09
CA ALA A 190 -11.41 9.12 1.25
C ALA A 190 -10.72 7.74 1.36
N ASN A 191 -11.42 6.65 1.02
CA ASN A 191 -10.84 5.29 1.00
C ASN A 191 -9.80 5.12 -0.11
N GLN A 192 -10.05 5.70 -1.27
CA GLN A 192 -9.19 5.52 -2.44
C GLN A 192 -7.91 6.34 -2.34
N LEU A 193 -7.93 7.48 -1.63
CA LEU A 193 -6.81 8.42 -1.59
C LEU A 193 -5.50 7.78 -1.06
N PRO A 194 -5.48 7.04 0.07
CA PRO A 194 -4.26 6.35 0.53
C PRO A 194 -3.73 5.32 -0.47
N VAL A 195 -4.62 4.59 -1.15
CA VAL A 195 -4.26 3.61 -2.18
C VAL A 195 -3.59 4.31 -3.34
N LEU A 196 -4.18 5.40 -3.84
CA LEU A 196 -3.65 6.18 -4.96
C LEU A 196 -2.30 6.83 -4.61
N VAL A 197 -2.14 7.35 -3.40
CA VAL A 197 -0.84 7.89 -2.92
C VAL A 197 0.23 6.80 -2.92
N SER A 198 -0.09 5.63 -2.37
CA SER A 198 0.84 4.50 -2.32
C SER A 198 1.22 3.99 -3.72
N GLU A 199 0.26 3.95 -4.64
CA GLU A 199 0.49 3.61 -6.05
C GLU A 199 1.36 4.64 -6.75
N SER A 200 1.14 5.93 -6.50
CA SER A 200 1.92 7.03 -7.05
C SER A 200 3.39 6.96 -6.62
N ILE A 201 3.64 6.73 -5.33
CA ILE A 201 5.00 6.56 -4.79
C ILE A 201 5.70 5.37 -5.48
N ARG A 202 5.02 4.22 -5.59
CA ARG A 202 5.57 3.04 -6.27
C ARG A 202 5.86 3.30 -7.74
N ALA A 203 4.97 3.98 -8.45
CA ALA A 203 5.16 4.34 -9.85
C ALA A 203 6.32 5.30 -10.04
N PHE A 204 6.51 6.27 -9.14
CA PHE A 204 7.63 7.21 -9.18
C PHE A 204 8.98 6.49 -9.01
N VAL A 205 9.09 5.57 -8.05
CA VAL A 205 10.30 4.75 -7.85
C VAL A 205 10.56 3.84 -9.06
N SER A 206 9.53 3.26 -9.66
CA SER A 206 9.64 2.48 -10.90
C SER A 206 10.08 3.34 -12.09
N MET A 207 9.56 4.55 -12.22
CA MET A 207 9.94 5.49 -13.29
C MET A 207 11.41 5.91 -13.16
N ARG A 208 11.87 6.20 -11.94
CA ARG A 208 13.27 6.52 -11.67
C ARG A 208 14.20 5.38 -12.08
N ARG A 209 13.88 4.13 -11.74
CA ARG A 209 14.69 2.95 -12.14
C ARG A 209 14.74 2.76 -13.65
N ILE A 210 13.63 2.96 -14.35
CA ILE A 210 13.62 2.91 -15.81
C ILE A 210 14.45 4.05 -16.40
N SER A 211 14.38 5.27 -15.86
CA SER A 211 15.22 6.39 -16.29
C SER A 211 16.71 6.07 -16.10
N GLU A 212 17.11 5.59 -14.92
CA GLU A 212 18.50 5.20 -14.63
C GLU A 212 19.01 4.10 -15.57
N PHE A 213 18.13 3.18 -16.01
CA PHE A 213 18.48 2.18 -17.02
C PHE A 213 18.60 2.76 -18.44
N LEU A 214 17.71 3.67 -18.81
CA LEU A 214 17.72 4.32 -20.13
C LEU A 214 18.90 5.29 -20.28
N ASP A 215 19.35 5.90 -19.19
CA ASP A 215 20.50 6.81 -19.12
C ASP A 215 21.85 6.08 -18.95
N ALA A 216 21.86 4.74 -18.95
CA ALA A 216 23.07 3.97 -18.74
C ALA A 216 24.02 3.99 -19.97
N ASP A 217 25.33 4.01 -19.73
CA ASP A 217 26.35 4.15 -20.77
C ASP A 217 26.17 3.16 -21.93
N GLU A 218 26.02 3.71 -23.14
CA GLU A 218 25.95 2.96 -24.37
C GLU A 218 27.35 2.57 -24.90
N LEU A 219 27.39 1.61 -25.81
CA LEU A 219 28.57 1.23 -26.57
C LEU A 219 29.00 2.43 -27.43
N ASP A 220 30.26 2.85 -27.28
CA ASP A 220 30.84 3.88 -28.13
C ASP A 220 31.04 3.33 -29.55
N GLU A 221 30.11 3.65 -30.46
CA GLU A 221 30.12 3.22 -31.88
C GLU A 221 31.43 3.62 -32.60
N ARG A 222 32.20 4.59 -32.06
CA ARG A 222 33.49 5.05 -32.60
C ARG A 222 34.61 4.01 -32.48
N HIS A 223 34.56 3.11 -31.50
CA HIS A 223 35.55 2.03 -31.38
C HIS A 223 35.39 0.94 -32.44
N PHE A 224 34.17 0.74 -32.96
CA PHE A 224 33.91 -0.23 -34.02
C PHE A 224 34.35 0.29 -35.40
N HIS A 225 34.11 1.56 -35.73
CA HIS A 225 34.58 2.14 -36.99
C HIS A 225 36.11 2.22 -37.12
N ARG A 226 36.86 2.25 -36.01
CA ARG A 226 38.33 2.20 -36.02
C ARG A 226 38.89 0.82 -36.37
N LEU A 227 38.12 -0.25 -36.12
CA LEU A 227 38.53 -1.61 -36.46
C LEU A 227 38.28 -1.93 -37.93
N GLU A 228 37.20 -1.40 -38.52
CA GLU A 228 36.93 -1.56 -39.96
C GLU A 228 37.92 -0.76 -40.83
N THR A 229 38.28 0.46 -40.42
CA THR A 229 39.25 1.30 -41.15
C THR A 229 40.70 0.79 -41.07
N ASN A 230 41.10 0.16 -39.96
CA ASN A 230 42.42 -0.48 -39.87
C ASN A 230 42.53 -1.79 -40.66
N THR A 231 41.42 -2.47 -40.98
CA THR A 231 41.44 -3.66 -41.84
C THR A 231 41.43 -3.34 -43.34
N SER A 232 41.05 -2.13 -43.74
CA SER A 232 41.14 -1.68 -45.14
C SER A 232 42.54 -1.20 -45.56
N ASP A 233 43.45 -0.99 -44.60
CA ASP A 233 44.84 -0.55 -44.86
C ASP A 233 45.87 -1.71 -44.88
N ILE A 234 45.41 -2.97 -44.88
CA ILE A 234 46.27 -4.19 -44.99
C ILE A 234 46.00 -4.96 -46.31
N GLY A 235 45.53 -4.26 -47.35
CA GLY A 235 45.33 -4.79 -48.71
C GLY A 235 46.37 -4.28 -49.69
#